data_AF-A0A7S4N2S6-F1
#
_entry.id   AF-A0A7S4N2S6-F1
#
_cell.length_a   1.000
_cell.length_b   1.000
_cell.length_c   1.000
_cell.angle_alpha   90.00
_cell.angle_beta   90.00
_cell.angle_gamma   90.00
#
_symmetry.space_group_name_H-M   'P 1'
#
loop_
_entity.id
_entity.type
_entity.pdbx_description
1 polymer ?
#
loop_
_entity_poly.entity_id
_entity_poly.type
_entity_poly.pdbx_seq_one_letter_code
_entity_poly.pdbx_strand_id
1 'polypeptide(L)'
;DYPLQNVMAPRQHVRLTFLGLASLSLKDKGKHKCSEVGVKVVKYFKNLAKIGSVSARPVYLCLKAVSTPGKKAYDEAISACSECNLTHLEAIMSERCSLFFQKKDDTEQMRNYLTKAYWLYSDWGAIAKVDQLKSSHPFLKGSTRVKAGTVGTKATSSTGSWQY
;
A
#
# COMPACT_ATOMS: atom_id res chain seq x y z
N ASP A 1 36.24 -10.52 16.35
CA ASP A 1 35.07 -11.29 15.92
C ASP A 1 33.85 -10.41 15.74
N TYR A 2 33.48 -10.12 14.49
CA TYR A 2 32.23 -9.44 14.17
C TYR A 2 31.18 -10.52 13.86
N PRO A 3 30.10 -10.67 14.65
CA PRO A 3 29.17 -11.76 14.44
C PRO A 3 28.36 -11.52 13.16
N LEU A 4 28.64 -12.31 12.13
CA LEU A 4 27.94 -12.35 10.84
C LEU A 4 26.51 -12.92 10.91
N GLN A 5 25.94 -13.10 12.11
CA GLN A 5 24.65 -13.76 12.30
C GLN A 5 23.43 -12.92 11.87
N ASN A 6 23.61 -11.66 11.45
CA ASN A 6 22.48 -10.76 11.17
C ASN A 6 22.50 -10.08 9.78
N VAL A 7 23.21 -10.64 8.80
CA VAL A 7 23.35 -10.01 7.47
C VAL A 7 22.26 -10.46 6.48
N MET A 8 21.54 -11.55 6.79
CA MET A 8 20.55 -12.14 5.88
C MET A 8 19.08 -11.76 6.18
N ALA A 9 18.76 -11.31 7.40
CA ALA A 9 17.37 -11.12 7.83
C ALA A 9 16.58 -10.10 6.99
N PRO A 10 17.09 -8.90 6.65
CA PRO A 10 16.31 -7.93 5.88
C PRO A 10 16.08 -8.35 4.43
N ARG A 11 17.11 -8.91 3.77
CA ARG A 11 17.00 -9.40 2.37
C ARG A 11 16.05 -10.59 2.28
N GLN A 12 16.10 -11.49 3.26
CA GLN A 12 15.15 -12.60 3.36
C GLN A 12 13.73 -12.10 3.58
N HIS A 13 13.53 -11.12 4.46
CA HIS A 13 12.22 -10.53 4.71
C HIS A 13 11.59 -10.00 3.41
N VAL A 14 12.31 -9.15 2.68
CA VAL A 14 11.84 -8.58 1.41
C VAL A 14 11.53 -9.67 0.38
N ARG A 15 12.42 -10.66 0.23
CA ARG A 15 12.20 -11.80 -0.68
C ARG A 15 10.95 -12.58 -0.34
N LEU A 16 10.75 -12.90 0.95
CA LEU A 16 9.59 -13.64 1.43
C LEU A 16 8.30 -12.83 1.23
N THR A 17 8.33 -11.52 1.46
CA THR A 17 7.17 -10.64 1.20
C THR A 17 6.73 -10.71 -0.25
N PHE A 18 7.65 -10.50 -1.20
CA PHE A 18 7.33 -10.54 -2.62
C PHE A 18 6.95 -11.95 -3.11
N LEU A 19 7.60 -12.99 -2.59
CA LEU A 19 7.22 -14.37 -2.85
C LEU A 19 5.80 -14.68 -2.36
N GLY A 20 5.44 -14.20 -1.17
CA GLY A 20 4.10 -14.32 -0.60
C GLY A 20 3.05 -13.62 -1.45
N LEU A 21 3.31 -12.37 -1.86
CA LEU A 21 2.38 -11.61 -2.71
C LEU A 21 2.21 -12.25 -4.10
N ALA A 22 3.30 -12.70 -4.72
CA ALA A 22 3.28 -13.34 -6.03
C ALA A 22 2.54 -14.69 -5.99
N SER A 23 2.86 -15.53 -5.00
CA SER A 23 2.23 -16.84 -4.82
C SER A 23 0.71 -16.75 -4.62
N LEU A 24 0.23 -15.79 -3.81
CA LEU A 24 -1.19 -15.54 -3.62
C LEU A 24 -1.86 -15.04 -4.90
N SER A 25 -1.19 -14.20 -5.68
CA SER A 25 -1.73 -13.69 -6.96
C SER A 25 -1.79 -14.76 -8.05
N LEU A 26 -0.91 -15.76 -7.99
CA LEU A 26 -0.90 -16.91 -8.91
C LEU A 26 -1.99 -17.93 -8.58
N LYS A 27 -2.49 -17.95 -7.34
CA LYS A 27 -3.64 -18.76 -6.95
C LYS A 27 -4.87 -18.43 -7.79
N ASP A 28 -5.12 -17.13 -8.01
CA ASP A 28 -6.22 -16.64 -8.84
C ASP A 28 -6.11 -17.07 -10.31
N LYS A 29 -4.89 -17.46 -10.76
CA LYS A 29 -4.60 -17.95 -12.11
C LYS A 29 -4.57 -19.49 -12.21
N GLY A 30 -5.06 -20.22 -11.19
CA GLY A 30 -5.18 -21.68 -11.20
C GLY A 30 -3.91 -22.47 -10.85
N LYS A 31 -2.84 -21.83 -10.37
CA LYS A 31 -1.58 -22.53 -10.00
C LYS A 31 -1.55 -22.86 -8.50
N HIS A 32 -2.11 -24.02 -8.13
CA HIS A 32 -2.31 -24.41 -6.72
C HIS A 32 -1.02 -24.70 -5.92
N LYS A 33 0.02 -25.28 -6.54
CA LYS A 33 1.29 -25.60 -5.83
C LYS A 33 1.97 -24.36 -5.23
N CYS A 34 1.90 -23.23 -5.93
CA CYS A 34 2.46 -21.97 -5.44
C CYS A 34 1.68 -21.41 -4.25
N SER A 35 0.37 -21.68 -4.16
CA SER A 35 -0.48 -21.18 -3.07
C SER A 35 -0.06 -21.70 -1.69
N GLU A 36 0.46 -22.93 -1.61
CA GLU A 36 0.88 -23.51 -0.32
C GLU A 36 2.08 -22.76 0.26
N VAL A 37 3.01 -22.34 -0.60
CA VAL A 37 4.16 -21.51 -0.21
C VAL A 37 3.66 -20.17 0.36
N GLY A 38 2.67 -19.55 -0.28
CA GLY A 38 2.07 -18.31 0.21
C GLY A 38 1.47 -18.44 1.61
N VAL A 39 0.76 -19.54 1.89
CA VAL A 39 0.19 -19.80 3.23
C VAL A 39 1.30 -19.98 4.29
N LYS A 40 2.39 -20.66 3.95
CA LYS A 40 3.56 -20.81 4.85
C LYS A 40 4.19 -19.45 5.18
N VAL A 41 4.35 -18.59 4.18
CA VAL A 41 4.87 -17.23 4.34
C VAL A 41 3.96 -16.37 5.23
N VAL A 42 2.64 -16.44 5.05
CA VAL A 42 1.68 -15.74 5.92
C VAL A 42 1.83 -16.18 7.37
N LYS A 43 1.94 -17.51 7.63
CA LYS A 43 2.13 -18.05 8.98
C LYS A 43 3.46 -17.59 9.59
N TYR A 44 4.52 -17.54 8.80
CA TYR A 44 5.83 -17.05 9.23
C TYR A 44 5.76 -15.58 9.70
N PHE A 45 5.19 -14.68 8.89
CA PHE A 45 5.06 -13.28 9.27
C PHE A 45 4.07 -13.06 10.43
N LYS A 46 3.02 -13.88 10.53
CA LYS A 46 2.12 -13.86 11.69
C LYS A 46 2.88 -14.17 12.99
N ASN A 47 3.77 -15.15 12.98
CA ASN A 47 4.58 -15.50 14.14
C ASN A 47 5.61 -14.41 14.47
N LEU A 48 6.28 -13.85 13.47
CA LEU A 48 7.21 -12.73 13.65
C LEU A 48 6.53 -11.47 14.22
N ALA A 49 5.31 -11.18 13.76
CA ALA A 49 4.53 -10.05 14.29
C ALA A 49 4.16 -10.27 15.76
N LYS A 50 3.85 -11.51 16.16
CA LYS A 50 3.59 -11.86 17.58
C LYS A 50 4.82 -11.71 18.47
N ILE A 51 6.00 -12.00 17.94
CA ILE A 51 7.28 -11.88 18.65
C ILE A 51 7.69 -10.39 18.80
N GLY A 52 7.01 -9.46 18.10
CA GLY A 52 7.24 -8.02 18.20
C GLY A 52 8.15 -7.45 17.13
N SER A 53 8.36 -8.15 16.01
CA SER A 53 9.11 -7.59 14.87
C SER A 53 8.32 -6.42 14.26
N VAL A 54 8.90 -5.22 14.36
CA VAL A 54 8.29 -3.95 13.93
C VAL A 54 7.89 -3.98 12.44
N SER A 55 8.76 -4.50 11.58
CA SER A 55 8.50 -4.57 10.13
C SER A 55 7.63 -5.74 9.71
N ALA A 56 7.45 -6.77 10.55
CA ALA A 56 6.66 -7.95 10.19
C ALA A 56 5.15 -7.68 10.23
N ARG A 57 4.69 -6.77 11.10
CA ARG A 57 3.28 -6.41 11.22
C ARG A 57 2.69 -5.85 9.90
N PRO A 58 3.25 -4.79 9.28
CA PRO A 58 2.70 -4.28 8.03
C PRO A 58 2.72 -5.34 6.92
N VAL A 59 3.79 -6.13 6.82
CA VAL A 59 3.90 -7.21 5.82
C VAL A 59 2.84 -8.29 6.02
N TYR A 60 2.59 -8.71 7.25
CA TYR A 60 1.51 -9.66 7.54
C TYR A 60 0.14 -9.12 7.14
N LEU A 61 -0.14 -7.84 7.45
CA LEU A 61 -1.39 -7.19 7.06
C LEU A 61 -1.54 -7.10 5.54
N CYS A 62 -0.46 -6.79 4.81
CA CYS A 62 -0.45 -6.82 3.35
C CYS A 62 -0.85 -8.19 2.80
N LEU A 63 -0.20 -9.25 3.29
CA LEU A 63 -0.48 -10.61 2.82
C LEU A 63 -1.90 -11.07 3.19
N LYS A 64 -2.38 -10.70 4.39
CA LYS A 64 -3.75 -10.95 4.83
C LYS A 64 -4.77 -10.26 3.91
N ALA A 65 -4.56 -8.98 3.59
CA ALA A 65 -5.44 -8.22 2.71
C ALA A 65 -5.50 -8.79 1.28
N VAL A 66 -4.40 -9.34 0.76
CA VAL A 66 -4.42 -10.06 -0.53
C VAL A 66 -5.15 -11.39 -0.43
N SER A 67 -4.98 -12.14 0.66
CA SER A 67 -5.66 -13.42 0.85
C SER A 67 -7.16 -13.29 1.09
N THR A 68 -7.59 -12.25 1.79
CA THR A 68 -9.00 -11.93 2.09
C THR A 68 -9.26 -10.48 1.69
N PRO A 69 -9.56 -10.22 0.40
CA PRO A 69 -9.69 -8.87 -0.11
C PRO A 69 -10.92 -8.17 0.47
N GLY A 70 -10.71 -6.98 1.03
CA GLY A 70 -11.77 -6.14 1.56
C GLY A 70 -11.26 -4.75 1.89
N LYS A 71 -12.12 -3.73 1.76
CA LYS A 71 -11.76 -2.31 1.98
C LYS A 71 -11.00 -2.11 3.30
N LYS A 72 -11.60 -2.56 4.41
CA LYS A 72 -11.00 -2.44 5.75
C LYS A 72 -9.63 -3.11 5.86
N ALA A 73 -9.44 -4.26 5.23
CA ALA A 73 -8.17 -4.98 5.27
C ALA A 73 -7.08 -4.24 4.47
N TYR A 74 -7.44 -3.67 3.31
CA TYR A 74 -6.53 -2.84 2.53
C TYR A 74 -6.18 -1.54 3.26
N ASP A 75 -7.17 -0.86 3.84
CA ASP A 75 -6.93 0.38 4.60
C ASP A 75 -6.02 0.15 5.81
N GLU A 76 -6.24 -0.93 6.56
CA GLU A 76 -5.38 -1.32 7.69
C GLU A 76 -3.94 -1.60 7.23
N ALA A 77 -3.76 -2.31 6.11
CA ALA A 77 -2.44 -2.59 5.57
C ALA A 77 -1.73 -1.33 5.04
N ILE A 78 -2.46 -0.44 4.39
CA ILE A 78 -1.94 0.84 3.87
C ILE A 78 -1.50 1.75 5.02
N SER A 79 -2.32 1.88 6.08
CA SER A 79 -1.96 2.66 7.27
C SER A 79 -0.69 2.11 7.93
N ALA A 80 -0.63 0.79 8.15
CA ALA A 80 0.53 0.17 8.77
C ALA A 80 1.81 0.33 7.93
N CYS A 81 1.70 0.31 6.59
CA CYS A 81 2.84 0.57 5.72
C CYS A 81 3.29 2.03 5.79
N SER A 82 2.35 2.97 5.85
CA SER A 82 2.63 4.41 5.96
C SER A 82 3.33 4.73 7.27
N GLU A 83 2.84 4.18 8.39
CA GLU A 83 3.47 4.30 9.73
C GLU A 83 4.91 3.77 9.75
N CYS A 84 5.20 2.72 8.97
CA CYS A 84 6.53 2.12 8.88
C CYS A 84 7.40 2.69 7.74
N ASN A 85 6.94 3.74 7.04
CA ASN A 85 7.60 4.32 5.86
C ASN A 85 7.91 3.30 4.73
N LEU A 86 7.08 2.28 4.58
CA LEU A 86 7.19 1.25 3.52
C LEU A 86 6.44 1.69 2.26
N THR A 87 6.89 2.79 1.65
CA THR A 87 6.26 3.44 0.48
C THR A 87 5.98 2.48 -0.67
N HIS A 88 6.92 1.57 -0.95
CA HIS A 88 6.78 0.55 -1.99
C HIS A 88 5.61 -0.42 -1.72
N LEU A 89 5.44 -0.88 -0.47
CA LEU A 89 4.30 -1.73 -0.11
C LEU A 89 3.01 -0.92 -0.10
N GLU A 90 3.04 0.31 0.40
CA GLU A 90 1.87 1.20 0.38
C GLU A 90 1.35 1.42 -1.04
N ALA A 91 2.25 1.63 -2.01
CA ALA A 91 1.92 1.76 -3.43
C ALA A 91 1.25 0.48 -3.98
N ILE A 92 1.86 -0.68 -3.72
CA ILE A 92 1.36 -1.98 -4.18
C ILE A 92 -0.02 -2.28 -3.58
N MET A 93 -0.22 -2.00 -2.28
CA MET A 93 -1.50 -2.23 -1.62
C MET A 93 -2.58 -1.27 -2.12
N SER A 94 -2.23 -0.02 -2.40
CA SER A 94 -3.15 0.96 -3.00
C SER A 94 -3.56 0.54 -4.41
N GLU A 95 -2.62 0.06 -5.24
CA GLU A 95 -2.92 -0.48 -6.57
C GLU A 95 -3.85 -1.70 -6.47
N ARG A 96 -3.57 -2.65 -5.56
CA ARG A 96 -4.45 -3.81 -5.35
C ARG A 96 -5.84 -3.45 -4.85
N CYS A 97 -5.93 -2.45 -3.97
CA CYS A 97 -7.21 -1.93 -3.50
C CYS A 97 -8.03 -1.35 -4.68
N SER A 98 -7.39 -0.58 -5.55
CA SER A 98 -8.05 -0.04 -6.75
C SER A 98 -8.56 -1.14 -7.68
N LEU A 99 -7.78 -2.22 -7.89
CA LEU A 99 -8.22 -3.39 -8.66
C LEU A 99 -9.39 -4.12 -8.00
N PHE A 100 -9.45 -4.16 -6.67
CA PHE A 100 -10.59 -4.73 -5.95
C PHE A 100 -11.87 -3.92 -6.18
N PHE A 101 -11.79 -2.58 -6.15
CA PHE A 101 -12.95 -1.71 -6.45
C PHE A 101 -13.31 -1.71 -7.93
N GLN A 102 -12.32 -1.87 -8.82
CA GLN A 102 -12.58 -2.06 -10.26
C GLN A 102 -13.45 -3.30 -10.50
N LYS A 103 -13.19 -4.41 -9.80
CA LYS A 103 -14.02 -5.63 -9.88
C LYS A 103 -15.42 -5.47 -9.30
N LYS A 104 -15.67 -4.41 -8.53
CA LYS A 104 -16.97 -4.07 -7.92
C LYS A 104 -17.70 -2.93 -8.63
N ASP A 105 -17.16 -2.46 -9.77
CA ASP A 105 -17.67 -1.32 -10.55
C ASP A 105 -17.74 0.01 -9.78
N ASP A 106 -17.06 0.14 -8.64
CA ASP A 106 -16.96 1.40 -7.88
C ASP A 106 -15.80 2.24 -8.43
N THR A 107 -16.12 3.02 -9.45
CA THR A 107 -15.12 3.80 -10.20
C THR A 107 -14.52 4.95 -9.41
N GLU A 108 -15.24 5.50 -8.43
CA GLU A 108 -14.78 6.63 -7.62
C GLU A 108 -13.68 6.18 -6.66
N GLN A 109 -13.96 5.14 -5.87
CA GLN A 109 -12.96 4.58 -4.94
C GLN A 109 -11.75 4.06 -5.72
N MET A 110 -11.99 3.37 -6.83
CA MET A 110 -10.92 2.89 -7.71
C MET A 110 -9.98 4.01 -8.16
N ARG A 111 -10.51 5.13 -8.66
CA ARG A 111 -9.70 6.30 -9.06
C ARG A 111 -8.92 6.90 -7.90
N ASN A 112 -9.51 6.99 -6.72
CA ASN A 112 -8.87 7.54 -5.53
C ASN A 112 -7.65 6.70 -5.10
N TYR A 113 -7.82 5.39 -4.94
CA TYR A 113 -6.71 4.50 -4.57
C TYR A 113 -5.65 4.39 -5.68
N LEU A 114 -6.05 4.43 -6.95
CA LEU A 114 -5.10 4.38 -8.06
C LEU A 114 -4.27 5.66 -8.16
N THR A 115 -4.89 6.82 -7.94
CA THR A 115 -4.19 8.10 -7.87
C THR A 115 -3.20 8.11 -6.71
N LYS A 116 -3.59 7.56 -5.54
CA LYS A 116 -2.68 7.39 -4.42
C LYS A 116 -1.48 6.50 -4.78
N ALA A 117 -1.73 5.34 -5.41
CA ALA A 117 -0.66 4.44 -5.86
C ALA A 117 0.30 5.12 -6.84
N TYR A 118 -0.24 5.90 -7.78
CA TYR A 118 0.54 6.67 -8.76
C TYR A 118 1.54 7.63 -8.09
N TRP A 119 1.09 8.42 -7.11
CA TRP A 119 1.98 9.34 -6.39
C TRP A 119 3.01 8.60 -5.54
N LEU A 120 2.62 7.50 -4.88
CA LEU A 120 3.56 6.69 -4.10
C LEU A 120 4.63 6.03 -4.98
N TYR A 121 4.28 5.58 -6.19
CA TYR A 121 5.27 5.08 -7.15
C TYR A 121 6.20 6.18 -7.64
N SER A 122 5.69 7.40 -7.83
CA SER A 122 6.51 8.57 -8.16
C SER A 122 7.48 8.91 -7.03
N ASP A 123 7.01 8.97 -5.79
CA ASP A 123 7.83 9.29 -4.61
C ASP A 123 8.87 8.19 -4.33
N TRP A 124 8.55 6.92 -4.61
CA TRP A 124 9.51 5.81 -4.53
C TRP A 124 10.53 5.79 -5.67
N GLY A 125 10.27 6.49 -6.79
CA GLY A 125 11.15 6.52 -7.96
C GLY A 125 10.91 5.40 -8.99
N ALA A 126 9.76 4.73 -8.93
CA ALA A 126 9.38 3.68 -9.89
C ALA A 126 8.83 4.25 -11.21
N ILE A 127 9.64 5.05 -11.91
CA ILE A 127 9.22 5.85 -13.09
C ILE A 127 8.58 4.99 -14.18
N ALA A 128 9.17 3.82 -14.50
CA ALA A 128 8.60 2.92 -15.51
C ALA A 128 7.18 2.45 -15.15
N LYS A 129 6.91 2.22 -13.86
CA LYS A 129 5.57 1.84 -13.37
C LYS A 129 4.59 3.02 -13.41
N VAL A 130 5.08 4.22 -13.12
CA VAL A 130 4.32 5.47 -13.27
C VAL A 130 3.89 5.68 -14.72
N ASP A 131 4.80 5.51 -15.67
CA ASP A 131 4.51 5.67 -17.10
C ASP A 131 3.58 4.57 -17.63
N GLN A 132 3.74 3.34 -17.15
CA GLN A 132 2.80 2.25 -17.40
C GLN A 132 1.38 2.64 -16.93
N LEU A 133 1.25 3.13 -15.69
CA LEU A 133 -0.04 3.54 -15.13
C LEU A 133 -0.67 4.69 -15.92
N LYS A 134 0.11 5.72 -16.29
CA LYS A 134 -0.38 6.83 -17.14
C LYS A 134 -0.87 6.37 -18.50
N SER A 135 -0.22 5.35 -19.07
CA SER A 135 -0.58 4.80 -20.37
C SER A 135 -1.85 3.96 -20.28
N SER A 136 -1.99 3.14 -19.24
CA SER A 136 -3.17 2.30 -19.00
C SER A 136 -4.40 3.10 -18.54
N HIS A 137 -4.19 4.24 -17.86
CA HIS A 137 -5.26 5.02 -17.25
C HIS A 137 -5.13 6.51 -17.59
N PRO A 138 -5.75 6.97 -18.70
CA PRO A 138 -5.62 8.35 -19.17
C PRO A 138 -6.04 9.41 -18.14
N PHE A 139 -6.96 9.08 -17.22
CA PHE A 139 -7.41 9.99 -16.17
C PHE A 139 -6.29 10.41 -15.21
N LEU A 140 -5.20 9.65 -15.10
CA LEU A 140 -4.05 9.98 -14.25
C LEU A 140 -3.21 11.12 -14.82
N LYS A 141 -3.27 11.40 -16.13
CA LYS A 141 -2.47 12.46 -16.77
C LYS A 141 -2.84 13.87 -16.28
N GLY A 142 -4.08 14.07 -15.85
CA GLY A 142 -4.58 15.33 -15.29
C GLY A 142 -4.57 15.37 -13.75
N SER A 143 -4.06 14.33 -13.09
CA SER A 143 -4.02 14.31 -11.63
C SER A 143 -3.03 15.35 -11.12
N THR A 144 -3.52 16.31 -10.35
CA THR A 144 -2.70 17.28 -9.63
C THR A 144 -2.53 16.82 -8.19
N ARG A 145 -1.31 16.91 -7.67
CA ARG A 145 -1.04 16.63 -6.26
C ARG A 145 -1.72 17.72 -5.45
N VAL A 146 -2.80 17.38 -4.73
CA VAL A 146 -3.35 18.30 -3.72
C VAL A 146 -2.28 18.40 -2.63
N LYS A 147 -1.54 19.52 -2.62
CA LYS A 147 -0.61 19.81 -1.53
C LYS A 147 -1.44 19.94 -0.25
N ALA A 148 -1.10 19.15 0.77
CA ALA A 148 -1.59 19.35 2.13
C ALA A 148 -1.02 20.67 2.67
N GLY A 149 -1.65 21.79 2.32
CA GLY A 149 -1.12 23.12 2.64
C GLY A 149 -1.98 24.31 2.22
N THR A 150 -3.21 24.10 1.73
CA THR A 150 -4.12 25.23 1.44
C THR A 150 -5.56 24.86 1.80
N VAL A 151 -5.78 24.50 3.07
CA VAL A 151 -7.09 24.75 3.67
C VAL A 151 -7.08 26.23 4.04
N GLY A 152 -7.50 27.08 3.10
CA GLY A 152 -7.70 28.49 3.35
C GLY A 152 -8.81 28.65 4.39
N THR A 153 -8.42 28.91 5.63
CA THR A 153 -9.30 29.49 6.64
C THR A 153 -9.79 30.83 6.09
N LYS A 154 -11.05 30.88 5.61
CA LYS A 154 -11.73 32.16 5.44
C LYS A 154 -11.89 32.77 6.83
N ALA A 155 -10.99 33.68 7.18
CA ALA A 155 -11.16 34.56 8.33
C ALA A 155 -12.28 35.55 7.99
N THR A 156 -13.48 35.31 8.53
CA THR A 156 -14.57 36.29 8.51
C THR A 156 -14.27 37.34 9.57
N SER A 157 -13.63 38.44 9.18
CA SER A 157 -13.45 39.61 10.04
C SER A 157 -14.78 40.36 10.15
N SER A 158 -15.58 40.05 11.16
CA SER A 158 -16.71 40.89 11.57
C SER A 158 -16.18 42.02 12.45
N THR A 159 -15.97 43.20 11.85
CA THR A 159 -15.67 44.43 12.57
C THR A 159 -16.91 44.88 13.35
N GLY A 160 -16.93 44.58 14.66
CA GLY A 160 -17.91 45.14 15.59
C GLY A 160 -17.58 46.59 15.90
N SER A 161 -18.40 47.51 15.41
CA SER A 161 -18.38 48.93 15.75
C SER A 161 -18.87 49.12 17.19
N TRP A 162 -17.98 49.54 18.09
CA TRP A 162 -18.37 50.03 19.42
C TRP A 162 -18.74 51.52 19.30
N GLN A 163 -19.99 51.86 19.61
CA GLN A 163 -20.41 53.24 19.85
C GLN A 163 -20.58 53.45 21.36
N TYR A 164 -20.04 54.57 21.84
CA TYR A 164 -20.10 55.08 23.21
C TYR A 164 -21.50 55.56 23.58
#